data_AF-A0A9P8CEP5-F1
#
_entry.id   AF-A0A9P8CEP5-F1
#
_cell.length_a   1.000
_cell.length_b   1.000
_cell.length_c   1.000
_cell.angle_alpha   90.00
_cell.angle_beta   90.00
_cell.angle_gamma   90.00
#
_symmetry.space_group_name_H-M   'P 1'
#
loop_
_entity.id
_entity.type
_entity.pdbx_description
1 polymer ?
#
loop_
_entity_poly.entity_id
_entity_poly.type
_entity_poly.pdbx_seq_one_letter_code
_entity_poly.pdbx_strand_id
1 'polypeptide(L)'
;MDARNATKQKRRKKSKPRTQASSDSDSEHPQPTQKSLPKSDSPKALTSAEVSAAFTKYYLQHATQEFAENLDKVRAAEDFRDDALPLLVNALQQGTSLFTAEEQRRIVEAGMEKKKK
;
A
#
# COMPACT_ATOMS: atom_id res chain seq x y z
N MET A 1 26.91 -18.85 53.43
CA MET A 1 26.41 -18.49 52.09
C MET A 1 24.89 -18.65 52.10
N ASP A 2 24.28 -17.62 52.66
CA ASP A 2 22.98 -16.98 52.42
C ASP A 2 21.84 -17.76 51.74
N ALA A 3 20.80 -18.03 52.53
CA ALA A 3 19.42 -18.15 52.05
C ALA A 3 18.59 -17.02 52.68
N ARG A 4 18.13 -16.05 51.87
CA ARG A 4 17.16 -15.04 52.29
C ARG A 4 16.02 -14.96 51.27
N ASN A 5 15.02 -15.79 51.49
CA ASN A 5 13.68 -15.62 50.94
C ASN A 5 12.98 -14.50 51.71
N ALA A 6 12.61 -13.41 51.03
CA ALA A 6 11.92 -12.27 51.61
C ALA A 6 10.54 -12.09 50.98
N THR A 7 9.54 -12.78 51.55
CA THR A 7 8.14 -12.36 51.47
C THR A 7 7.95 -11.10 52.31
N LYS A 8 7.41 -10.01 51.73
CA LYS A 8 6.69 -8.97 52.49
C LYS A 8 5.76 -8.13 51.62
N GLN A 9 4.51 -8.12 52.06
CA GLN A 9 3.36 -7.36 51.60
C GLN A 9 3.57 -5.84 51.65
N LYS A 10 2.92 -5.09 50.75
CA LYS A 10 2.49 -3.72 51.04
C LYS A 10 1.24 -3.29 50.23
N ARG A 11 0.11 -3.16 50.97
CA ARG A 11 -0.92 -2.08 50.97
C ARG A 11 -1.64 -1.81 49.61
N ARG A 12 -2.97 -1.67 49.49
CA ARG A 12 -3.95 -0.84 50.24
C ARG A 12 -5.38 -1.28 49.90
N LYS A 13 -6.29 -1.22 50.89
CA LYS A 13 -7.74 -1.40 50.74
C LYS A 13 -8.42 -0.09 50.31
N LYS A 14 -9.29 -0.21 49.30
CA LYS A 14 -10.66 0.34 49.16
C LYS A 14 -10.85 1.87 49.05
N SER A 15 -11.21 2.32 47.85
CA SER A 15 -12.18 3.41 47.61
C SER A 15 -12.59 3.40 46.12
N LYS A 16 -13.89 3.34 45.84
CA LYS A 16 -14.47 3.62 44.52
C LYS A 16 -14.90 5.09 44.53
N PRO A 17 -14.75 5.81 43.42
CA PRO A 17 -15.80 6.69 42.97
C PRO A 17 -16.33 6.23 41.62
N ARG A 18 -17.65 6.08 41.63
CA ARG A 18 -18.56 6.01 40.50
C ARG A 18 -18.48 7.34 39.76
N THR A 19 -17.91 7.34 38.56
CA THR A 19 -18.13 8.41 37.58
C THR A 19 -19.02 7.83 36.50
N GLN A 20 -20.24 8.36 36.41
CA GLN A 20 -21.16 8.08 35.32
C GLN A 20 -20.62 8.79 34.08
N ALA A 21 -20.16 8.02 33.10
CA ALA A 21 -20.04 8.50 31.72
C ALA A 21 -21.32 8.08 31.00
N SER A 22 -22.35 8.92 31.09
CA SER A 22 -23.44 8.94 30.13
C SER A 22 -22.94 9.73 28.93
N SER A 23 -22.59 9.04 27.86
CA SER A 23 -22.67 9.61 26.53
C SER A 23 -23.16 8.50 25.63
N ASP A 24 -24.47 8.33 25.67
CA ASP A 24 -25.24 7.73 24.59
C ASP A 24 -24.89 8.51 23.33
N SER A 25 -24.09 7.91 22.47
CA SER A 25 -23.84 8.41 21.13
C SER A 25 -24.29 7.31 20.18
N ASP A 26 -25.61 7.16 20.14
CA ASP A 26 -26.34 6.59 19.04
C ASP A 26 -26.12 7.49 17.83
N SER A 27 -25.17 7.10 16.98
CA SER A 27 -25.09 7.62 15.62
C SER A 27 -25.43 6.48 14.70
N GLU A 28 -26.72 6.39 14.41
CA GLU A 28 -27.24 5.86 13.16
C GLU A 28 -26.32 6.31 12.03
N HIS A 29 -25.71 5.35 11.34
CA HIS A 29 -25.07 5.61 10.06
C HIS A 29 -26.09 5.26 8.97
N PRO A 30 -26.90 6.21 8.49
CA PRO A 30 -27.62 5.99 7.26
C PRO A 30 -26.61 5.89 6.12
N GLN A 31 -26.71 4.80 5.37
CA GLN A 31 -26.02 4.62 4.11
C GLN A 31 -26.29 5.80 3.16
N PRO A 32 -25.29 6.31 2.44
CA PRO A 32 -25.53 6.80 1.10
C PRO A 32 -25.39 5.62 0.14
N THR A 33 -26.51 4.96 -0.15
CA THR A 33 -26.69 4.24 -1.41
C THR A 33 -26.76 5.25 -2.55
N GLN A 34 -25.62 5.80 -2.96
CA GLN A 34 -25.57 6.56 -4.21
C GLN A 34 -25.46 5.58 -5.38
N LYS A 35 -26.62 5.06 -5.78
CA LYS A 35 -26.88 4.71 -7.18
C LYS A 35 -26.73 5.99 -8.01
N SER A 36 -25.69 6.08 -8.82
CA SER A 36 -25.68 6.97 -9.99
C SER A 36 -25.25 6.17 -11.22
N LEU A 37 -26.25 5.85 -12.03
CA LEU A 37 -26.09 5.39 -13.40
C LEU A 37 -25.72 6.58 -14.33
N PRO A 38 -25.29 6.29 -15.58
CA PRO A 38 -24.22 7.02 -16.26
C PRO A 38 -24.72 8.18 -17.14
N LYS A 39 -23.81 9.14 -17.42
CA LYS A 39 -23.49 9.75 -18.73
C LYS A 39 -22.85 11.14 -18.53
N SER A 40 -21.58 11.25 -18.87
CA SER A 40 -20.95 12.50 -19.29
C SER A 40 -19.82 12.13 -20.25
N ASP A 41 -20.02 12.41 -21.54
CA ASP A 41 -19.00 12.40 -22.59
C ASP A 41 -18.07 13.60 -22.39
N SER A 42 -17.28 13.53 -21.32
CA SER A 42 -16.10 14.36 -21.12
C SER A 42 -14.88 13.44 -21.21
N PRO A 43 -13.73 13.90 -21.75
CA PRO A 43 -12.53 13.07 -21.76
C PRO A 43 -12.21 12.75 -20.30
N LYS A 44 -12.49 11.51 -19.90
CA LYS A 44 -12.40 11.10 -18.50
C LYS A 44 -10.96 11.32 -18.04
N ALA A 45 -10.77 12.30 -17.18
CA ALA A 45 -9.53 12.44 -16.44
C ALA A 45 -9.32 11.12 -15.71
N LEU A 46 -8.17 10.47 -15.95
CA LEU A 46 -7.85 9.20 -15.32
C LEU A 46 -7.90 9.39 -13.80
N THR A 47 -8.61 8.50 -13.13
CA THR A 47 -8.61 8.45 -11.67
C THR A 47 -7.21 8.15 -11.16
N SER A 48 -6.91 8.51 -9.90
CA SER A 48 -5.59 8.28 -9.33
C SER A 48 -5.18 6.80 -9.33
N ALA A 49 -6.15 5.88 -9.22
CA ALA A 49 -5.92 4.45 -9.28
C ALA A 49 -5.62 3.96 -10.71
N GLU A 50 -6.26 4.55 -11.73
CA GLU A 50 -5.97 4.24 -13.13
C GLU A 50 -4.58 4.75 -13.53
N VAL A 51 -4.19 5.94 -13.05
CA VAL A 51 -2.84 6.47 -13.26
C VAL A 51 -1.80 5.58 -12.61
N SER A 52 -1.99 5.16 -11.35
CA SER A 52 -1.01 4.31 -10.69
C SER A 52 -0.87 2.96 -11.39
N ALA A 53 -1.99 2.35 -11.81
CA ALA A 53 -1.96 1.10 -12.58
C ALA A 53 -1.24 1.26 -13.94
N ALA A 54 -1.53 2.34 -14.67
CA ALA A 54 -0.89 2.65 -15.94
C ALA A 54 0.62 2.91 -15.76
N PHE A 55 0.98 3.65 -14.71
CA PHE A 55 2.36 3.92 -14.35
C PHE A 55 3.11 2.65 -13.98
N THR A 56 2.55 1.81 -13.11
CA THR A 56 3.15 0.53 -12.71
C THR A 56 3.44 -0.33 -13.93
N LYS A 57 2.50 -0.43 -14.88
CA LYS A 57 2.73 -1.17 -16.13
C LYS A 57 3.89 -0.59 -16.93
N TYR A 58 3.90 0.73 -17.12
CA TYR A 58 4.97 1.43 -17.84
C TYR A 58 6.34 1.22 -17.16
N TYR A 59 6.40 1.40 -15.85
CA TYR A 59 7.60 1.20 -15.05
C TYR A 59 8.12 -0.22 -15.14
N LEU A 60 7.26 -1.24 -15.00
CA LEU A 60 7.69 -2.64 -15.11
C LEU A 60 8.25 -2.95 -16.50
N GLN A 61 7.59 -2.47 -17.57
CA GLN A 61 8.09 -2.66 -18.93
C GLN A 61 9.47 -2.04 -19.13
N HIS A 62 9.65 -0.80 -18.65
CA HIS A 62 10.92 -0.11 -18.80
C HIS A 62 12.01 -0.73 -17.91
N ALA A 63 11.71 -1.01 -16.65
CA ALA A 63 12.66 -1.63 -15.72
C ALA A 63 13.10 -3.02 -16.18
N THR A 64 12.18 -3.84 -16.70
CA THR A 64 12.55 -5.16 -17.24
C THR A 64 13.40 -5.09 -18.51
N GLN A 65 13.24 -4.03 -19.31
CA GLN A 65 14.07 -3.79 -20.48
C GLN A 65 15.47 -3.29 -20.07
N GLU A 66 15.56 -2.28 -19.20
CA GLU A 66 16.83 -1.71 -18.74
C GLU A 66 17.66 -2.72 -17.93
N PHE A 67 17.00 -3.60 -17.18
CA PHE A 67 17.66 -4.64 -16.39
C PHE A 67 17.69 -5.99 -17.09
N ALA A 68 17.39 -6.11 -18.38
CA ALA A 68 17.27 -7.39 -19.09
C ALA A 68 18.50 -8.30 -18.87
N GLU A 69 19.71 -7.77 -19.08
CA GLU A 69 20.95 -8.53 -18.86
C GLU A 69 21.13 -8.98 -17.41
N ASN A 70 20.73 -8.14 -16.45
CA ASN A 70 20.84 -8.47 -15.03
C ASN A 70 19.78 -9.49 -14.61
N LEU A 71 18.57 -9.41 -15.16
CA LEU A 71 17.52 -10.39 -14.95
C LEU A 71 17.89 -11.75 -15.54
N ASP A 72 18.56 -11.77 -16.70
CA ASP A 72 19.08 -13.00 -17.29
C ASP A 72 20.19 -13.63 -16.43
N LYS A 73 21.09 -12.82 -15.86
CA LYS A 73 22.10 -13.30 -14.90
C LYS A 73 21.49 -13.86 -13.63
N VAL A 74 20.50 -13.15 -13.06
CA VAL A 74 19.77 -13.63 -11.87
C VAL A 74 19.07 -14.94 -12.18
N ARG A 75 18.46 -15.08 -13.36
CA ARG A 75 17.81 -16.32 -13.78
C ARG A 75 18.78 -17.48 -14.04
N ALA A 76 19.99 -17.17 -14.51
CA ALA A 76 21.04 -18.16 -14.75
C ALA A 76 21.81 -18.58 -13.48
N ALA A 77 21.56 -17.91 -12.35
CA ALA A 77 22.20 -18.24 -11.08
C ALA A 77 21.71 -19.60 -10.53
N GLU A 78 22.62 -20.36 -9.91
CA GLU A 78 22.34 -21.72 -9.42
C GLU A 78 21.27 -21.76 -8.31
N ASP A 79 21.08 -20.65 -7.60
CA ASP A 79 20.14 -20.50 -6.49
C ASP A 79 18.78 -19.91 -6.92
N PHE A 80 18.61 -19.55 -8.19
CA PHE A 80 17.34 -19.03 -8.69
C PHE A 80 16.33 -20.16 -8.90
N ARG A 81 15.29 -20.16 -8.08
CA ARG A 81 14.21 -21.15 -8.07
C ARG A 81 12.92 -20.55 -8.60
N ASP A 82 12.03 -21.38 -9.13
CA ASP A 82 10.75 -20.91 -9.70
C ASP A 82 9.86 -20.17 -8.69
N ASP A 83 10.01 -20.45 -7.38
CA ASP A 83 9.32 -19.75 -6.29
C ASP A 83 9.87 -18.33 -6.03
N ALA A 84 11.05 -17.99 -6.58
CA ALA A 84 11.63 -16.66 -6.49
C ALA A 84 11.07 -15.69 -7.54
N LEU A 85 10.42 -16.19 -8.60
CA LEU A 85 9.84 -15.34 -9.65
C LEU A 85 8.77 -14.36 -9.11
N PRO A 86 7.78 -14.78 -8.31
CA PRO A 86 6.83 -13.86 -7.69
C PRO A 86 7.51 -12.83 -6.78
N LEU A 87 8.56 -13.23 -6.06
CA LEU A 87 9.33 -12.33 -5.20
C LEU A 87 10.04 -11.26 -6.03
N LEU A 88 10.68 -11.65 -7.14
CA LEU A 88 11.36 -10.74 -8.06
C LEU A 88 10.38 -9.73 -8.67
N VAL A 89 9.23 -10.20 -9.15
CA VAL A 89 8.18 -9.33 -9.71
C VAL A 89 7.66 -8.35 -8.66
N ASN A 90 7.40 -8.82 -7.43
CA ASN A 90 6.97 -7.96 -6.33
C ASN A 90 8.04 -6.93 -5.95
N ALA A 91 9.33 -7.29 -5.98
CA ALA A 91 10.42 -6.35 -5.71
C ALA A 91 10.54 -5.27 -6.78
N LEU A 92 10.44 -5.65 -8.06
CA LEU A 92 10.37 -4.71 -9.18
C LEU A 92 9.16 -3.78 -9.03
N GLN A 93 7.98 -4.32 -8.74
CA GLN A 93 6.78 -3.52 -8.54
C GLN A 93 6.90 -2.55 -7.35
N GLN A 94 7.54 -2.96 -6.27
CA GLN A 94 7.83 -2.09 -5.12
C GLN A 94 8.67 -0.86 -5.51
N GLY A 95 9.50 -0.95 -6.56
CA GLY A 95 10.22 0.20 -7.12
C GLY A 95 9.32 1.37 -7.52
N THR A 96 8.03 1.11 -7.81
CA THR A 96 7.05 2.17 -8.11
C THR A 96 6.73 3.07 -6.91
N SER A 97 6.98 2.62 -5.68
CA SER A 97 6.75 3.40 -4.46
C SER A 97 7.70 4.59 -4.31
N LEU A 98 8.80 4.60 -5.07
CA LEU A 98 9.74 5.72 -5.13
C LEU A 98 9.16 6.96 -5.83
N PHE A 99 8.03 6.81 -6.53
CA PHE A 99 7.38 7.89 -7.28
C PHE A 99 6.11 8.33 -6.57
N THR A 100 5.99 9.64 -6.35
CA THR A 100 4.78 10.28 -5.84
C THR A 100 3.64 10.21 -6.86
N ALA A 101 2.39 10.34 -6.40
CA ALA A 101 1.22 10.30 -7.29
C ALA A 101 1.25 11.39 -8.38
N GLU A 102 1.89 12.53 -8.12
CA GLU A 102 2.07 13.60 -9.10
C GLU A 102 3.09 13.25 -10.18
N GLU A 103 4.21 12.62 -9.80
CA GLU A 103 5.22 12.14 -10.75
C GLU A 103 4.67 11.02 -11.63
N GLN A 104 3.92 10.08 -11.03
CA GLN A 104 3.24 9.02 -11.77
C GLN A 104 2.29 9.60 -12.82
N ARG A 105 1.49 10.63 -12.46
CA ARG A 105 0.62 11.36 -13.41
C ARG A 105 1.40 11.95 -14.57
N ARG A 106 2.46 12.72 -14.28
CA ARG A 106 3.28 13.37 -15.32
C ARG A 106 3.90 12.36 -16.29
N ILE A 107 4.40 11.24 -15.77
CA ILE A 107 5.04 10.20 -16.59
C ILE A 107 4.00 9.50 -17.47
N VAL A 108 2.82 9.17 -16.92
CA VAL A 108 1.73 8.54 -17.69
C VAL A 108 1.20 9.49 -18.75
N GLU A 109 0.97 10.76 -18.43
CA GLU A 109 0.52 11.77 -19.38
C GLU A 109 1.54 11.98 -20.51
N ALA A 110 2.82 12.18 -20.19
CA ALA A 110 3.89 12.32 -21.19
C ALA A 110 4.06 11.05 -22.05
N GLY A 111 3.90 9.87 -21.46
CA GLY A 111 3.93 8.59 -22.19
C GLY A 111 2.72 8.41 -23.12
N MET A 112 1.54 8.89 -22.72
CA MET A 112 0.34 8.89 -23.56
C MET A 112 0.43 9.87 -24.72
N GLU A 113 1.06 11.04 -24.54
CA GLU A 113 1.29 12.00 -25.62
C GLU A 113 2.22 11.45 -26.70
N LYS A 114 3.28 10.72 -26.33
CA LYS A 114 4.19 10.08 -27.28
C LYS A 114 3.52 9.01 -28.17
N LYS A 115 2.40 8.41 -27.72
CA LYS A 115 1.64 7.43 -28.53
C LYS A 115 0.64 8.06 -29.50
N LYS A 116 0.36 9.36 -29.39
CA LYS A 116 -0.59 10.09 -30.26
C LYS A 116 0.07 10.77 -31.47
N LYS A 117 1.38 10.64 -31.62
CA LYS A 117 2.17 11.26 -32.69
C LYS A 117 2.74 10.19 -33.60
#